data_AF-A0A9X6RVH7-F1
#
_entry.id   AF-A0A9X6RVH7-F1
#
_cell.length_a   1.000
_cell.length_b   1.000
_cell.length_c   1.000
_cell.angle_alpha   90.00
_cell.angle_beta   90.00
_cell.angle_gamma   90.00
#
_symmetry.space_group_name_H-M   'P 1'
#
loop_
_entity.id
_entity.type
_entity.pdbx_description
1 polymer ?
#
loop_
_entity_poly.entity_id
_entity_poly.type
_entity_poly.pdbx_seq_one_letter_code
_entity_poly.pdbx_strand_id
1 'polypeptide(L)'
;MELTISYSQLMLMNYDGEQPYVDWTDEDFERGYAKADGTVIFEALSDYTCEVKVTPGKHIEKEEVVRTITVPFTVENESIVITSILSNKFQIPIPNGEYIVVLQAIPLEEPTDDELYKIQYEFFFESKE
;
A
#
# COMPACT_ATOMS: atom_id res chain seq x y z
N MET A 1 -4.60 -10.65 4.54
CA MET A 1 -5.75 -10.69 3.58
C MET A 1 -5.19 -10.83 2.18
N GLU A 2 -5.92 -11.43 1.24
CA GLU A 2 -5.43 -11.61 -0.14
C GLU A 2 -6.08 -10.60 -1.09
N LEU A 3 -5.28 -9.97 -1.95
CA LEU A 3 -5.71 -8.96 -2.91
C LEU A 3 -5.02 -9.22 -4.26
N THR A 4 -5.74 -9.13 -5.36
CA THR A 4 -5.14 -9.15 -6.70
C THR A 4 -4.75 -7.75 -7.11
N ILE A 5 -3.46 -7.55 -7.44
CA ILE A 5 -2.94 -6.30 -7.98
C ILE A 5 -3.23 -6.21 -9.47
N SER A 6 -3.49 -5.01 -9.96
CA SER A 6 -3.63 -4.73 -11.39
C SER A 6 -3.11 -3.33 -11.69
N TYR A 7 -2.48 -3.16 -12.85
CA TYR A 7 -1.85 -1.90 -13.28
C TYR A 7 -0.78 -1.40 -12.31
N SER A 8 -0.12 -2.34 -11.62
CA SER A 8 0.95 -2.10 -10.64
C SER A 8 0.58 -1.10 -9.55
N GLN A 9 -0.69 -1.09 -9.15
CA GLN A 9 -1.23 -0.09 -8.22
C GLN A 9 -1.87 -0.74 -7.00
N LEU A 10 -1.28 -0.49 -5.84
CA LEU A 10 -1.82 -0.81 -4.52
C LEU A 10 -2.22 0.49 -3.82
N MET A 11 -3.49 0.63 -3.45
CA MET A 11 -4.05 1.87 -2.93
C MET A 11 -4.38 1.79 -1.44
N LEU A 12 -4.09 2.88 -0.73
CA LEU A 12 -4.54 3.19 0.62
C LEU A 12 -5.43 4.43 0.56
N MET A 13 -6.69 4.32 0.99
CA MET A 13 -7.71 5.38 0.86
C MET A 13 -8.44 5.66 2.18
N ASN A 14 -8.90 6.89 2.39
CA ASN A 14 -9.79 7.27 3.51
C ASN A 14 -11.29 7.00 3.25
N TYR A 15 -11.64 6.50 2.06
CA TYR A 15 -13.02 6.28 1.64
C TYR A 15 -13.11 5.05 0.74
N ASP A 16 -14.33 4.51 0.60
CA ASP A 16 -14.64 3.30 -0.18
C ASP A 16 -15.18 3.59 -1.60
N GLY A 17 -15.17 4.87 -1.99
CA GLY A 17 -15.60 5.38 -3.30
C GLY A 17 -14.67 5.04 -4.47
N GLU A 18 -14.85 5.75 -5.58
CA GLU A 18 -14.01 5.59 -6.77
C GLU A 18 -12.60 6.13 -6.52
N GLN A 19 -11.60 5.43 -7.04
CA GLN A 19 -10.21 5.87 -6.97
C GLN A 19 -10.03 7.22 -7.69
N PRO A 20 -9.20 8.14 -7.15
CA PRO A 20 -8.93 9.39 -7.82
C PRO A 20 -8.11 9.14 -9.10
N TYR A 21 -8.30 10.00 -10.11
CA TYR A 21 -7.38 10.05 -11.23
C TYR A 21 -6.08 10.72 -10.77
N VAL A 22 -4.95 10.06 -11.00
CA VAL A 22 -3.63 10.58 -10.66
C VAL A 22 -2.72 10.44 -11.86
N ASP A 23 -2.15 11.56 -12.30
CA ASP A 23 -1.12 11.59 -13.32
C ASP A 23 0.23 11.36 -12.64
N TRP A 24 0.89 10.24 -12.94
CA TRP A 24 2.15 9.86 -12.32
C TRP A 24 3.30 10.64 -12.95
N THR A 25 3.94 11.47 -12.14
CA THR A 25 5.16 12.18 -12.53
C THR A 25 6.40 11.31 -12.36
N ASP A 26 7.50 11.67 -13.00
CA ASP A 26 8.79 10.98 -12.84
C ASP A 26 9.22 10.91 -11.35
N GLU A 27 8.98 11.98 -10.58
CA GLU A 27 9.25 12.01 -9.14
C GLU A 27 8.37 11.02 -8.34
N ASP A 28 7.14 10.76 -8.79
CA ASP A 28 6.24 9.79 -8.17
C ASP A 28 6.73 8.35 -8.40
N PHE A 29 7.23 8.07 -9.60
CA PHE A 29 7.87 6.79 -9.93
C PHE A 29 9.15 6.58 -9.12
N GLU A 30 10.03 7.58 -9.05
CA GLU A 30 11.28 7.49 -8.29
C GLU A 30 11.04 7.21 -6.80
N ARG A 31 10.02 7.83 -6.20
CA ARG A 31 9.66 7.59 -4.79
C ARG A 31 8.77 6.35 -4.56
N GLY A 32 8.20 5.79 -5.63
CA GLY A 32 7.37 4.58 -5.61
C GLY A 32 5.92 4.79 -5.17
N TYR A 33 5.42 6.03 -5.13
CA TYR A 33 4.01 6.28 -4.82
C TYR A 33 3.51 7.63 -5.33
N ALA A 34 2.23 7.73 -5.62
CA ALA A 34 1.51 8.98 -5.91
C ALA A 34 0.51 9.31 -4.78
N LYS A 35 0.18 10.60 -4.60
CA LYS A 35 -0.86 11.04 -3.65
C LYS A 35 -1.95 11.81 -4.37
N ALA A 36 -3.19 11.61 -3.94
CA ALA A 36 -4.32 12.45 -4.31
C ALA A 36 -5.42 12.32 -3.27
N ASP A 37 -6.04 13.43 -2.86
CA ASP A 37 -7.28 13.49 -2.07
C ASP A 37 -7.51 12.31 -1.13
N GLY A 38 -6.80 12.28 0.01
CA GLY A 38 -6.97 11.24 1.03
C GLY A 38 -6.57 9.82 0.59
N THR A 39 -5.83 9.69 -0.51
CA THR A 39 -5.36 8.45 -1.12
C THR A 39 -3.85 8.47 -1.35
N VAL A 40 -3.21 7.33 -1.12
CA VAL A 40 -1.85 7.05 -1.56
C VAL A 40 -1.89 5.83 -2.46
N ILE A 41 -1.32 5.96 -3.66
CA ILE A 41 -1.22 4.89 -4.65
C ILE A 41 0.24 4.46 -4.69
N PHE A 42 0.53 3.26 -4.22
CA PHE A 42 1.87 2.69 -4.22
C PHE A 42 2.09 1.91 -5.51
N GLU A 43 3.31 2.02 -6.05
CA GLU A 43 3.76 1.18 -7.14
C GLU A 43 4.03 -0.24 -6.59
N ALA A 44 3.16 -1.16 -6.99
CA ALA A 44 3.28 -2.57 -6.66
C ALA A 44 4.35 -3.23 -7.54
N LEU A 45 5.08 -4.17 -6.97
CA LEU A 45 6.20 -4.87 -7.63
C LEU A 45 5.76 -6.00 -8.58
N SER A 46 4.49 -6.42 -8.54
CA SER A 46 3.98 -7.56 -9.31
C SER A 46 2.46 -7.44 -9.46
N ASP A 47 1.97 -7.59 -10.70
CA ASP A 47 0.54 -7.61 -11.05
C ASP A 47 -0.08 -8.99 -10.80
N TYR A 48 0.05 -9.44 -9.56
CA TYR A 48 -0.35 -10.78 -9.13
C TYR A 48 -1.12 -10.75 -7.81
N THR A 49 -1.59 -11.91 -7.38
CA THR A 49 -2.18 -12.06 -6.05
C THR A 49 -1.11 -11.79 -4.99
N CYS A 50 -1.43 -10.92 -4.05
CA CYS A 50 -0.57 -10.53 -2.94
C CYS A 50 -1.26 -10.79 -1.59
N GLU A 51 -0.46 -10.80 -0.53
CA GLU A 51 -0.93 -10.78 0.83
C GLU A 51 -0.74 -9.39 1.44
N VAL A 52 -1.78 -8.84 2.04
CA VAL A 52 -1.73 -7.57 2.75
C VAL A 52 -1.86 -7.80 4.25
N LYS A 53 -1.00 -7.15 5.03
CA LYS A 53 -1.09 -7.03 6.49
C LYS A 53 -1.07 -5.57 6.88
N VAL A 54 -1.86 -5.21 7.89
CA VAL A 54 -1.93 -3.86 8.44
C VAL A 54 -1.71 -3.92 9.94
N THR A 55 -0.79 -3.11 10.43
CA THR A 55 -0.38 -3.08 11.84
C THR A 55 -0.29 -1.62 12.33
N PRO A 56 -1.12 -1.21 13.30
CA PRO A 56 -0.88 0.03 14.04
C PRO A 56 0.39 -0.09 14.88
N GLY A 57 1.28 0.90 14.81
CA GLY A 57 2.54 0.93 15.54
C GLY A 57 3.77 0.89 14.66
N LYS A 58 4.94 0.76 15.30
CA LYS A 58 6.25 0.83 14.63
C LYS A 58 6.49 -0.37 13.70
N HIS A 59 7.12 -0.10 12.55
CA HIS A 59 7.57 -1.16 11.65
C HIS A 59 8.66 -2.01 12.28
N ILE A 60 8.76 -3.24 11.79
CA ILE A 60 9.79 -4.19 12.18
C ILE A 60 10.65 -4.42 10.94
N GLU A 61 11.93 -4.07 11.04
CA GLU A 61 12.89 -4.36 9.97
C GLU A 61 13.10 -5.87 9.84
N LYS A 62 13.12 -6.35 8.60
CA LYS A 62 13.30 -7.76 8.25
C LYS A 62 14.27 -7.86 7.08
N GLU A 63 15.09 -8.90 7.06
CA GLU A 63 16.12 -9.07 6.02
C GLU A 63 15.52 -9.36 4.64
N GLU A 64 14.30 -9.90 4.61
CA GLU A 64 13.57 -10.28 3.41
C GLU A 64 12.84 -9.11 2.73
N VAL A 65 12.88 -7.91 3.32
CA VAL A 65 12.25 -6.72 2.75
C VAL A 65 13.08 -6.21 1.58
N VAL A 66 12.47 -6.19 0.40
CA VAL A 66 13.13 -5.72 -0.84
C VAL A 66 12.78 -4.28 -1.19
N ARG A 67 11.70 -3.75 -0.63
CA ARG A 67 11.28 -2.35 -0.82
C ARG A 67 10.61 -1.83 0.44
N THR A 68 11.00 -0.62 0.85
CA THR A 68 10.36 0.15 1.92
C THR A 68 9.96 1.52 1.39
N ILE A 69 8.70 1.91 1.57
CA ILE A 69 8.19 3.23 1.22
C ILE A 69 7.63 3.89 2.48
N THR A 70 7.98 5.15 2.71
CA THR A 70 7.50 5.93 3.85
C THR A 70 6.73 7.15 3.37
N VAL A 71 5.52 7.34 3.90
CA VAL A 71 4.63 8.40 3.43
C VAL A 71 3.75 8.93 4.57
N PRO A 72 3.64 10.26 4.76
CA PRO A 72 2.67 10.80 5.71
C PRO A 72 1.24 10.61 5.18
N PHE A 73 0.35 10.18 6.07
CA PHE A 73 -1.05 9.90 5.80
C PHE A 73 -1.91 10.26 7.02
N THR A 74 -3.07 10.89 6.79
CA THR A 74 -4.03 11.23 7.85
C THR A 74 -5.22 10.29 7.74
N VAL A 75 -5.60 9.64 8.83
CA VAL A 75 -6.81 8.82 8.93
C VAL A 75 -7.95 9.67 9.45
N GLU A 76 -9.05 9.74 8.70
CA GLU A 76 -10.15 10.68 8.97
C GLU A 76 -11.46 10.00 9.44
N ASN A 77 -11.69 8.74 9.07
CA ASN A 77 -12.99 8.06 9.21
C ASN A 77 -12.93 6.80 10.09
N GLU A 78 -12.05 6.77 11.10
CA GLU A 78 -11.78 5.64 12.01
C GLU A 78 -11.46 4.33 11.28
N SER A 79 -11.12 4.44 9.99
CA SER A 79 -10.85 3.34 9.10
C SER A 79 -10.14 3.82 7.84
N ILE A 80 -9.47 2.88 7.20
CA ILE A 80 -8.86 3.02 5.89
C ILE A 80 -9.37 1.91 4.98
N VAL A 81 -9.21 2.10 3.67
CA VAL A 81 -9.50 1.11 2.65
C VAL A 81 -8.21 0.74 1.93
N ILE A 82 -7.92 -0.55 1.83
CA ILE A 82 -6.86 -1.07 0.97
C ILE A 82 -7.48 -1.78 -0.22
N THR A 83 -7.02 -1.45 -1.42
CA THR A 83 -7.53 -2.02 -2.66
C THR A 83 -6.54 -1.89 -3.81
N SER A 84 -6.92 -2.40 -4.97
CA SER A 84 -6.23 -2.26 -6.26
C SER A 84 -7.30 -2.00 -7.34
N ILE A 85 -6.86 -1.57 -8.51
CA ILE A 85 -7.73 -1.34 -9.67
C ILE A 85 -8.59 -2.60 -9.93
N LEU A 86 -9.92 -2.42 -10.00
CA LEU A 86 -10.90 -3.49 -10.25
C LEU A 86 -10.81 -4.70 -9.30
N SER A 87 -10.30 -4.49 -8.08
CA SER A 87 -10.08 -5.54 -7.08
C SER A 87 -11.03 -5.41 -5.88
N ASN A 88 -10.91 -6.34 -4.94
CA ASN A 88 -11.64 -6.27 -3.68
C ASN A 88 -11.20 -5.05 -2.86
N LYS A 89 -12.12 -4.52 -2.05
CA LYS A 89 -11.84 -3.44 -1.10
C LYS A 89 -11.86 -3.99 0.32
N PHE A 90 -10.78 -3.75 1.06
CA PHE A 90 -10.67 -4.14 2.46
C PHE A 90 -10.74 -2.91 3.34
N GLN A 91 -11.85 -2.74 4.04
CA GLN A 91 -11.99 -1.70 5.06
C GLN A 91 -11.40 -2.21 6.38
N ILE A 92 -10.50 -1.41 6.96
CA ILE A 92 -9.71 -1.79 8.13
C ILE A 92 -9.84 -0.67 9.17
N PRO A 93 -10.28 -0.98 10.40
CA PRO A 93 -10.39 0.03 11.45
C PRO A 93 -9.00 0.50 11.89
N ILE A 94 -8.76 1.81 11.82
CA ILE A 94 -7.56 2.49 12.30
C ILE A 94 -8.03 3.79 12.95
N PRO A 95 -7.63 4.10 14.19
CA PRO A 95 -8.06 5.33 14.83
C PRO A 95 -7.73 6.58 14.01
N ASN A 96 -8.52 7.63 14.20
CA ASN A 96 -8.22 8.92 13.59
C ASN A 96 -6.87 9.48 14.07
N GLY A 97 -6.11 10.07 13.16
CA GLY A 97 -4.82 10.66 13.51
C GLY A 97 -3.91 10.89 12.31
N GLU A 98 -2.81 11.60 12.58
CA GLU A 98 -1.71 11.72 11.63
C GLU A 98 -0.71 10.59 11.84
N TYR A 99 -0.41 9.89 10.75
CA TYR A 99 0.52 8.77 10.76
C TYR A 99 1.63 8.99 9.74
N ILE A 100 2.77 8.38 10.03
CA ILE A 100 3.73 7.99 9.03
C ILE A 100 3.41 6.54 8.67
N VAL A 101 2.98 6.32 7.42
CA VAL A 101 2.73 4.98 6.89
C VAL A 101 4.02 4.45 6.31
N VAL A 102 4.43 3.27 6.79
CA VAL A 102 5.56 2.51 6.24
C VAL A 102 4.99 1.29 5.53
N LEU A 103 5.23 1.19 4.23
CA LEU A 103 4.93 0.03 3.42
C LEU A 103 6.21 -0.78 3.21
N GLN A 104 6.23 -2.03 3.65
CA GLN A 104 7.30 -2.99 3.35
C GLN A 104 6.79 -4.06 2.38
N ALA A 105 7.58 -4.37 1.36
CA ALA A 105 7.31 -5.44 0.40
C ALA A 105 8.28 -6.60 0.60
N ILE A 106 7.73 -7.81 0.75
CA ILE A 106 8.47 -9.04 1.01
C ILE A 106 8.05 -10.07 -0.04
N PRO A 107 8.92 -10.48 -0.97
CA PRO A 107 8.64 -11.57 -1.89
C PRO A 107 8.39 -12.87 -1.11
N LEU A 108 7.29 -13.56 -1.41
CA LEU A 108 6.99 -14.88 -0.84
C LEU A 108 7.37 -16.01 -1.80
N GLU A 109 7.55 -15.67 -3.07
CA GLU A 109 7.90 -16.56 -4.17
C GLU A 109 8.95 -15.88 -5.04
N GLU A 110 9.71 -16.67 -5.79
CA GLU A 110 10.62 -16.17 -6.83
C GLU A 110 9.82 -15.70 -8.07
N PRO A 111 10.26 -14.64 -8.76
CA PRO A 111 9.66 -14.20 -10.03
C PRO A 111 9.59 -15.33 -11.06
N THR A 112 8.43 -15.47 -11.70
CA THR A 112 8.28 -16.29 -12.91
C THR A 112 8.85 -15.57 -14.14
N ASP A 113 8.89 -16.25 -15.30
CA ASP A 113 9.34 -15.65 -16.57
C ASP A 113 8.52 -14.41 -16.98
N ASP A 114 7.26 -14.33 -16.54
CA ASP A 114 6.37 -13.18 -16.77
C ASP A 114 6.48 -12.10 -15.67
N GLU A 115 7.51 -12.17 -14.82
CA GLU A 115 7.75 -11.29 -13.66
C GLU A 115 6.61 -11.30 -12.62
N LEU A 116 5.74 -12.31 -12.68
CA LEU A 116 4.66 -12.51 -11.71
C LEU A 116 5.15 -13.38 -10.55
N TYR A 117 4.90 -12.91 -9.33
CA TYR A 117 5.19 -13.64 -8.09
C TYR A 117 4.36 -13.09 -6.93
N LYS A 118 4.12 -13.93 -5.92
CA LYS A 118 3.40 -13.53 -4.72
C LYS A 118 4.27 -12.65 -3.82
N ILE A 119 3.69 -11.53 -3.38
CA ILE A 119 4.34 -10.57 -2.51
C ILE A 119 3.47 -10.35 -1.27
N GLN A 120 4.11 -10.21 -0.12
CA GLN A 120 3.50 -9.71 1.09
C GLN A 120 3.76 -8.22 1.25
N TYR A 121 2.70 -7.42 1.33
CA TYR A 121 2.74 -6.00 1.65
C TYR A 121 2.34 -5.79 3.11
N GLU A 122 3.23 -5.25 3.92
CA GLU A 122 2.98 -4.87 5.31
C GLU A 122 2.87 -3.36 5.43
N PHE A 123 1.71 -2.87 5.87
CA PHE A 123 1.48 -1.47 6.21
C PHE A 123 1.61 -1.29 7.71
N PHE A 124 2.49 -0.38 8.11
CA PHE A 124 2.62 0.08 9.49
C PHE A 124 2.13 1.51 9.61
N PHE A 125 1.30 1.78 10.61
CA PHE A 125 0.78 3.12 10.90
C PHE A 125 1.45 3.65 12.16
N GLU A 126 2.53 4.42 11.98
CA GLU A 126 3.31 5.00 13.07
C GLU A 126 2.76 6.37 13.43
N SER A 127 2.27 6.52 14.67
CA SER A 127 1.88 7.84 15.17
C SER A 127 3.08 8.79 15.14
N LYS A 128 2.88 10.02 14.67
CA LYS A 128 3.86 11.09 14.92
C LYS A 128 3.87 11.36 16.42
N GLU A 129 5.03 11.16 17.06
CA GLU A 129 5.25 11.53 18.46
C GLU A 129 5.12 13.05 18.69
#